data_AF-A0A454D1A0-F1
#
_entry.id   AF-A0A454D1A0-F1
#
_cell.length_a   1.000
_cell.length_b   1.000
_cell.length_c   1.000
_cell.angle_alpha   90.00
_cell.angle_beta   90.00
_cell.angle_gamma   90.00
#
_symmetry.space_group_name_H-M   'P 1'
#
loop_
_entity.id
_entity.type
_entity.pdbx_description
1 polymer ?
#
loop_
_entity_poly.entity_id
_entity_poly.type
_entity_poly.pdbx_seq_one_letter_code
_entity_poly.pdbx_strand_id
1 'polypeptide(L)' 'MNTCQHGIYLQRQKRTLLQKLMGIKEVYICSRCGYIRKIT' A
#
# COMPACT_ATOMS: atom_id res chain seq x y z
N MET A 1 16.85 -1.54 -13.47
CA MET A 1 15.87 -1.51 -12.36
C MET A 1 14.50 -1.70 -12.97
N ASN A 2 13.89 -2.88 -12.78
CA ASN A 2 12.62 -3.22 -13.40
C ASN A 2 11.55 -2.23 -12.96
N THR A 3 10.99 -1.49 -13.91
CA THR A 3 9.80 -0.65 -13.74
C THR A 3 8.64 -1.55 -13.33
N CYS A 4 8.50 -1.78 -12.03
CA CYS A 4 7.35 -2.49 -11.50
C CYS A 4 6.11 -1.66 -11.85
N GLN A 5 5.20 -2.23 -12.65
CA GLN A 5 3.91 -1.62 -12.94
C GLN A 5 3.03 -1.68 -11.68
N HIS A 6 3.35 -0.82 -10.70
CA HIS A 6 2.73 -0.83 -9.38
C HIS A 6 1.20 -0.82 -9.45
N GLY A 7 0.61 -0.14 -10.44
CA GLY A 7 -0.85 -0.03 -10.58
C GLY A 7 -1.60 -1.37 -10.49
N ILE A 8 -1.21 -2.36 -11.30
CA ILE A 8 -1.93 -3.63 -11.41
C ILE A 8 -1.65 -4.55 -10.21
N TYR A 9 -0.46 -4.42 -9.62
CA TYR A 9 -0.01 -5.27 -8.52
C TYR A 9 -0.26 -4.66 -7.13
N LEU A 10 -0.76 -3.42 -7.05
CA LEU A 10 -1.13 -2.76 -5.80
C LEU A 10 -2.41 -3.38 -5.24
N GLN A 11 -2.25 -4.15 -4.18
CA GLN A 11 -3.35 -4.79 -3.47
C GLN A 11 -3.68 -4.01 -2.20
N ARG A 12 -4.97 -3.75 -1.97
CA ARG A 12 -5.42 -3.08 -0.76
C ARG A 12 -5.20 -3.99 0.45
N GLN A 13 -4.55 -3.47 1.47
CA GLN A 13 -4.28 -4.17 2.72
C GLN A 13 -5.18 -3.66 3.83
N LYS A 14 -5.46 -4.55 4.80
CA LYS A 14 -6.14 -4.15 6.03
C LYS A 14 -5.27 -3.16 6.79
N ARG A 15 -5.89 -2.09 7.27
CA ARG A 15 -5.22 -1.11 8.11
C ARG A 15 -4.97 -1.69 9.49
N THR A 16 -3.77 -1.47 10.00
CA THR A 16 -3.47 -1.75 11.41
C THR A 16 -4.11 -0.69 12.32
N LEU A 17 -4.23 -0.99 13.62
CA LEU A 17 -4.77 -0.05 14.60
C LEU A 17 -3.96 1.25 14.63
N LEU A 18 -2.63 1.14 14.55
CA LEU A 18 -1.73 2.30 14.49
C LEU A 18 -1.98 3.17 13.24
N GLN A 19 -2.20 2.54 12.09
CA GLN A 19 -2.50 3.26 10.84
C GLN A 19 -3.84 4.01 10.92
N LYS A 20 -4.85 3.44 11.60
CA LYS A 20 -6.11 4.14 11.85
C LYS A 20 -5.91 5.35 12.77
N LEU A 21 -5.10 5.22 13.82
CA LEU A 21 -4.81 6.31 14.75
C LEU A 21 -4.00 7.44 14.09
N MET A 22 -3.12 7.11 13.14
CA MET A 22 -2.37 8.09 12.33
C MET A 22 -3.19 8.72 11.20
N GLY A 23 -4.50 8.46 11.12
CA GLY A 23 -5.37 9.02 10.09
C GLY A 23 -5.22 8.39 8.70
N ILE A 24 -4.50 7.28 8.56
CA ILE A 24 -4.34 6.61 7.26
C ILE A 24 -5.67 5.94 6.87
N LYS A 25 -6.24 6.35 5.73
CA LYS A 25 -7.49 5.83 5.19
C LYS A 25 -7.31 4.53 4.44
N GLU A 26 -6.23 4.40 3.69
CA GLU A 26 -5.99 3.24 2.82
C GLU A 26 -4.50 2.90 2.76
N VAL A 27 -4.20 1.60 2.68
CA VAL A 27 -2.84 1.11 2.48
C VAL A 27 -2.89 0.11 1.34
N TYR A 28 -2.01 0.29 0.37
CA TYR A 28 -1.83 -0.59 -0.76
C TYR A 28 -0.40 -1.10 -0.77
N ILE A 29 -0.22 -2.39 -1.03
CA ILE A 29 1.10 -3.02 -1.13
C ILE A 29 1.20 -3.71 -2.48
N CYS A 30 2.30 -3.45 -3.19
CA CYS A 30 2.61 -4.14 -4.43
C CYS A 30 3.04 -5.56 -4.12
N SER A 31 2.30 -6.55 -4.64
CA SER A 31 2.63 -7.97 -4.45
C SER A 31 3.92 -8.41 -5.16
N ARG A 32 4.45 -7.61 -6.09
CA ARG A 32 5.65 -7.93 -6.87
C ARG A 32 6.96 -7.38 -6.30
N CYS A 33 6.94 -6.16 -5.78
CA CYS A 33 8.16 -5.46 -5.31
C CYS A 33 8.07 -4.99 -3.85
N GLY A 34 6.93 -5.18 -3.19
CA GLY A 34 6.73 -4.71 -1.81
C GLY A 34 6.53 -3.20 -1.67
N TYR A 35 6.42 -2.44 -2.76
CA TYR A 35 6.13 -1.01 -2.70
C TYR A 35 4.83 -0.72 -1.93
N ILE A 36 4.88 0.21 -0.98
CA ILE A 36 3.76 0.56 -0.10
C ILE A 36 3.25 1.96 -0.47
N ARG A 37 1.99 2.05 -0.88
CA ARG A 37 1.28 3.32 -1.10
C ARG A 37 0.27 3.54 0.02
N LYS A 38 0.37 4.67 0.72
CA LYS A 38 -0.55 5.05 1.80
C LYS A 38 -1.37 6.24 1.34
N ILE A 39 -2.67 6.23 1.63
CA ILE A 39 -3.58 7.35 1.41
C ILE A 39 -4.07 7.79 2.78
N THR A 40 -3.85 9.07 3.10
CA THR A 40 -4.25 9.73 4.36
C THR A 40 -5.62 10.40 4.26
#